data_AF-D6Y0Y0-F1
#
_entry.id   AF-D6Y0Y0-F1
#
_cell.length_a   1.000
_cell.length_b   1.000
_cell.length_c   1.000
_cell.angle_alpha   90.00
_cell.angle_beta   90.00
_cell.angle_gamma   90.00
#
_symmetry.space_group_name_H-M   'P 1'
#
loop_
_entity.id
_entity.type
_entity.pdbx_description
1 polymer ?
#
loop_
_entity_poly.entity_id
_entity_poly.type
_entity_poly.pdbx_seq_one_letter_code
_entity_poly.pdbx_strand_id
1 'polypeptide(L)'
;MKYLTKMAIAITGTAMAGSVLHSETEADVHDYQDTEDHWAKEEIGYLSGQGYLEGYTGGQFRPNQTINRAESAAVFFRQQHLTETDGDFPDVSEEFWASGKIGALQTEGIMSGYEDGTFRPANSVTRAEVAIMLANTFNFDAEAHSEAEFPDIGETDHAYEAVQDVYSSHVMQGYGDGTFRPDKPITRAEFSVVLARSINEDFREELVVTSKTDKLLEAIMEEDFETIADYAHPEEGIRFSPYVFVQADDQVFHSDELRNWLADETVYMWGHQDGTGHAIEKTTRDYFKRYLNNHDYLNPDEQVYNADKNRGNTLNNIREFFPDASYTEYYVSGDEEQYAGMDWGSNILVMQKYKDDWYLIAVVNDEWTI
;
A
#
# COMPACT_ATOMS: atom_id res chain seq x y z
N MET A 1 -19.87 -27.62 7.31
CA MET A 1 -20.97 -27.05 6.49
C MET A 1 -21.33 -25.71 7.10
N LYS A 2 -20.49 -24.70 6.83
CA LYS A 2 -20.60 -23.34 7.38
C LYS A 2 -21.34 -22.48 6.35
N TYR A 3 -22.35 -21.75 6.81
CA TYR A 3 -23.18 -20.90 5.99
C TYR A 3 -22.38 -19.67 5.55
N LEU A 4 -22.12 -19.54 4.25
CA LEU A 4 -21.65 -18.32 3.60
C LEU A 4 -22.88 -17.48 3.25
N THR A 5 -23.10 -16.39 3.97
CA THR A 5 -24.07 -15.38 3.55
C THR A 5 -23.30 -14.26 2.85
N LYS A 6 -23.14 -14.38 1.52
CA LYS A 6 -22.69 -13.28 0.67
C LYS A 6 -23.79 -12.22 0.64
N MET A 7 -23.56 -11.04 1.21
CA MET A 7 -24.45 -9.89 1.02
C MET A 7 -23.97 -9.08 -0.19
N ALA A 8 -24.82 -9.01 -1.22
CA ALA A 8 -24.64 -8.15 -2.38
C ALA A 8 -25.25 -6.77 -2.09
N ILE A 9 -24.46 -5.71 -2.20
CA ILE A 9 -24.95 -4.33 -2.18
C ILE A 9 -25.48 -4.00 -3.58
N ALA A 10 -26.80 -3.95 -3.72
CA ALA A 10 -27.46 -3.49 -4.93
C ALA A 10 -27.64 -1.97 -4.88
N ILE A 11 -26.84 -1.22 -5.64
CA ILE A 11 -27.04 0.22 -5.85
C ILE A 11 -28.02 0.40 -7.01
N THR A 12 -29.29 0.65 -6.72
CA THR A 12 -30.25 1.13 -7.72
C THR A 12 -30.37 2.65 -7.63
N GLY A 13 -29.62 3.36 -8.48
CA GLY A 13 -29.75 4.81 -8.64
C GLY A 13 -30.89 5.15 -9.60
N THR A 14 -31.97 5.75 -9.09
CA THR A 14 -32.96 6.48 -9.91
C THR A 14 -32.82 7.96 -9.59
N ALA A 15 -32.38 8.75 -10.58
CA ALA A 15 -32.22 10.19 -10.44
C ALA A 15 -33.58 10.91 -10.49
N MET A 16 -33.86 11.75 -9.50
CA MET A 16 -34.89 12.80 -9.59
C MET A 16 -34.32 14.09 -8.99
N ALA A 17 -34.24 15.11 -9.84
CA ALA A 17 -33.82 16.46 -9.49
C ALA A 17 -34.92 17.18 -8.69
N GLY A 18 -34.53 17.82 -7.58
CA GLY A 18 -35.41 18.69 -6.80
C GLY A 18 -34.60 19.54 -5.82
N SER A 19 -34.51 20.84 -6.08
CA SER A 19 -33.85 21.83 -5.22
C SER A 19 -34.59 22.01 -3.89
N VAL A 20 -33.90 21.89 -2.75
CA VAL A 20 -34.41 22.37 -1.45
C VAL A 20 -33.25 22.88 -0.59
N LEU A 21 -33.33 24.18 -0.27
CA LEU A 21 -32.93 24.90 0.95
C LEU A 21 -31.84 24.26 1.84
N HIS A 22 -30.71 24.97 1.96
CA HIS A 22 -29.70 24.74 2.99
C HIS A 22 -30.34 24.92 4.38
N SER A 23 -30.50 23.81 5.12
CA SER A 23 -30.61 23.85 6.57
C SER A 23 -29.21 23.62 7.17
N GLU A 24 -28.70 24.64 7.85
CA GLU A 24 -27.57 24.50 8.76
C GLU A 24 -27.92 23.49 9.86
N THR A 25 -27.27 22.32 9.86
CA THR A 25 -26.70 21.61 11.03
C THR A 25 -26.23 20.21 10.63
N GLU A 26 -24.98 20.11 10.17
CA GLU A 26 -24.12 18.95 10.39
C GLU A 26 -22.74 19.51 10.70
N ALA A 27 -22.42 19.62 11.99
CA ALA A 27 -21.05 19.89 12.38
C ALA A 27 -20.24 18.63 12.04
N ASP A 28 -19.16 18.84 11.31
CA ASP A 28 -18.11 17.87 11.03
C ASP A 28 -17.48 17.41 12.37
N VAL A 29 -17.87 16.24 12.89
CA VAL A 29 -17.61 15.80 14.28
C VAL A 29 -16.28 15.03 14.42
N HIS A 30 -15.43 14.99 13.40
CA HIS A 30 -14.31 14.03 13.38
C HIS A 30 -12.91 14.63 13.14
N ASP A 31 -12.70 15.91 13.44
CA ASP A 31 -11.34 16.50 13.46
C ASP A 31 -10.88 16.71 14.91
N TYR A 32 -9.89 15.92 15.36
CA TYR A 32 -9.33 16.03 16.70
C TYR A 32 -8.12 16.99 16.67
N GLN A 33 -8.13 18.02 17.53
CA GLN A 33 -7.07 19.03 17.58
C GLN A 33 -5.67 18.43 17.79
N ASP A 34 -5.56 17.35 18.56
CA ASP A 34 -4.30 16.66 18.82
C ASP A 34 -3.85 15.73 17.67
N THR A 35 -4.56 15.77 16.53
CA THR A 35 -4.23 15.02 15.31
C THR A 35 -4.03 15.89 14.07
N GLU A 36 -4.19 17.22 14.17
CA GLU A 36 -4.20 18.13 13.01
C GLU A 36 -2.97 18.02 12.12
N ASP A 37 -1.78 17.84 12.72
CA ASP A 37 -0.49 17.66 12.05
C ASP A 37 0.11 16.25 12.28
N HIS A 38 -0.72 15.29 12.70
CA HIS A 38 -0.25 13.95 13.03
C HIS A 38 -0.19 13.04 11.80
N TRP A 39 0.85 12.23 11.70
CA TRP A 39 1.09 11.33 10.55
C TRP A 39 -0.01 10.28 10.30
N ALA A 40 -0.90 10.06 11.28
CA ALA A 40 -2.00 9.09 11.22
C ALA A 40 -3.38 9.78 11.07
N LYS A 41 -3.40 11.08 10.75
CA LYS A 41 -4.62 11.89 10.75
C LYS A 41 -5.69 11.31 9.84
N GLU A 42 -5.30 10.88 8.63
CA GLU A 42 -6.23 10.39 7.62
C GLU A 42 -6.89 9.09 8.07
N GLU A 43 -6.12 8.14 8.60
CA GLU A 43 -6.63 6.86 9.09
C GLU A 43 -7.48 7.03 10.36
N ILE A 44 -7.09 7.94 11.25
CA ILE A 44 -7.88 8.30 12.43
C ILE A 44 -9.22 8.91 12.00
N GLY A 45 -9.20 9.85 11.06
CA GLY A 45 -10.40 10.48 10.51
C GLY A 45 -11.31 9.46 9.84
N TYR A 46 -10.75 8.54 9.05
CA TYR A 46 -11.48 7.45 8.41
C TYR A 46 -12.20 6.55 9.43
N LEU A 47 -11.48 6.02 10.42
CA LEU A 47 -12.08 5.13 11.43
C LEU A 47 -13.09 5.84 12.32
N SER A 48 -12.87 7.11 12.62
CA SER A 48 -13.80 7.94 13.39
C SER A 48 -15.07 8.22 12.58
N GLY A 49 -14.94 8.53 11.27
CA GLY A 49 -16.07 8.73 10.37
C GLY A 49 -16.91 7.47 10.15
N GLN A 50 -16.31 6.28 10.23
CA GLN A 50 -17.03 5.01 10.24
C GLN A 50 -17.64 4.67 11.63
N GLY A 51 -17.31 5.43 12.68
CA GLY A 51 -17.76 5.18 14.05
C GLY A 51 -17.06 4.00 14.75
N TYR A 52 -15.96 3.49 14.18
CA TYR A 52 -15.25 2.32 14.72
C TYR A 52 -14.33 2.70 15.89
N LEU A 53 -13.57 3.79 15.74
CA LEU A 53 -12.64 4.27 16.75
C LEU A 53 -12.83 5.77 16.97
N GLU A 54 -13.32 6.11 18.16
CA GLU A 54 -13.56 7.49 18.57
C GLU A 54 -12.51 7.94 19.59
N GLY A 55 -12.34 9.26 19.69
CA GLY A 55 -11.57 9.91 20.74
C GLY A 55 -12.26 9.85 22.10
N TYR A 56 -11.60 10.42 23.10
CA TYR A 56 -12.11 10.47 24.46
C TYR A 56 -13.05 11.66 24.68
N THR A 57 -13.86 11.55 25.74
CA THR A 57 -14.63 12.67 26.27
C THR A 57 -13.75 13.90 26.46
N GLY A 58 -14.13 15.02 25.83
CA GLY A 58 -13.33 16.24 25.79
C GLY A 58 -12.65 16.52 24.45
N GLY A 59 -12.89 15.71 23.42
CA GLY A 59 -12.54 16.01 22.02
C GLY A 59 -11.08 15.74 21.64
N GLN A 60 -10.36 14.93 22.44
CA GLN A 60 -8.98 14.52 22.14
C GLN A 60 -8.93 13.06 21.71
N PHE A 61 -8.15 12.75 20.68
CA PHE A 61 -7.93 11.38 20.23
C PHE A 61 -6.87 10.64 21.05
N ARG A 62 -5.84 11.37 21.51
CA ARG A 62 -4.63 10.88 22.18
C ARG A 62 -3.84 9.87 21.33
N PRO A 63 -3.37 10.26 20.14
CA PRO A 63 -2.77 9.34 19.17
C PRO A 63 -1.54 8.59 19.71
N ASN A 64 -0.75 9.24 20.57
CA ASN A 64 0.48 8.68 21.14
C ASN A 64 0.27 7.85 22.42
N GLN A 65 -0.96 7.74 22.92
CA GLN A 65 -1.27 6.87 24.05
C GLN A 65 -1.38 5.41 23.57
N THR A 66 -0.91 4.45 24.36
CA THR A 66 -1.16 3.03 24.06
C THR A 66 -2.64 2.69 24.21
N ILE A 67 -3.14 1.85 23.31
CA ILE A 67 -4.51 1.33 23.36
C ILE A 67 -4.54 0.06 24.21
N ASN A 68 -5.56 -0.08 25.06
CA ASN A 68 -5.72 -1.27 25.90
C ASN A 68 -6.62 -2.33 25.28
N ARG A 69 -6.60 -3.54 25.84
CA ARG A 69 -7.35 -4.70 25.35
C ARG A 69 -8.86 -4.47 25.30
N ALA A 70 -9.44 -3.79 26.28
CA ALA A 70 -10.87 -3.48 26.28
C ALA A 70 -11.24 -2.43 25.22
N GLU A 71 -10.38 -1.43 24.99
CA GLU A 71 -10.55 -0.43 23.94
C GLU A 71 -10.46 -1.10 22.56
N SER A 72 -9.45 -1.93 22.30
CA SER A 72 -9.33 -2.70 21.07
C SER A 72 -10.56 -3.59 20.84
N ALA A 73 -11.03 -4.28 21.89
CA ALA A 73 -12.25 -5.08 21.82
C ALA A 73 -13.47 -4.24 21.40
N ALA A 74 -13.61 -3.03 21.93
CA ALA A 74 -14.71 -2.15 21.54
C ALA A 74 -14.62 -1.67 20.09
N VAL A 75 -13.42 -1.54 19.52
CA VAL A 75 -13.24 -1.19 18.11
C VAL A 75 -13.64 -2.34 17.20
N PHE A 76 -13.07 -3.53 17.39
CA PHE A 76 -13.41 -4.71 16.58
C PHE A 76 -14.88 -5.09 16.71
N PHE A 77 -15.47 -4.98 17.90
CA PHE A 77 -16.90 -5.19 18.11
C PHE A 77 -17.77 -4.29 17.23
N ARG A 78 -17.45 -2.99 17.18
CA ARG A 78 -18.15 -2.01 16.34
C ARG A 78 -17.93 -2.28 14.86
N GLN A 79 -16.69 -2.53 14.47
CA GLN A 79 -16.30 -2.77 13.07
C GLN A 79 -16.96 -4.02 12.50
N GLN A 80 -17.12 -5.07 13.31
CA GLN A 80 -17.78 -6.31 12.92
C GLN A 80 -19.30 -6.27 13.12
N HIS A 81 -19.85 -5.15 13.60
CA HIS A 81 -21.28 -4.97 13.89
C HIS A 81 -21.87 -6.08 14.76
N LEU A 82 -21.11 -6.53 15.77
CA LEU A 82 -21.50 -7.64 16.63
C LEU A 82 -22.60 -7.25 17.63
N THR A 83 -23.22 -8.26 18.20
CA THR A 83 -24.12 -8.12 19.35
C THR A 83 -23.41 -8.59 20.61
N GLU A 84 -23.62 -7.90 21.73
CA GLU A 84 -23.00 -8.28 22.99
C GLU A 84 -23.43 -9.70 23.42
N THR A 85 -22.46 -10.48 23.92
CA THR A 85 -22.68 -11.81 24.48
C THR A 85 -21.95 -11.94 25.80
N ASP A 86 -22.45 -12.80 26.69
CA ASP A 86 -21.76 -13.07 27.96
C ASP A 86 -20.36 -13.66 27.72
N GLY A 87 -19.40 -13.26 28.55
CA GLY A 87 -18.03 -13.78 28.53
C GLY A 87 -17.65 -14.32 29.91
N ASP A 88 -16.84 -15.38 29.93
CA ASP A 88 -16.51 -16.13 31.15
C ASP A 88 -15.11 -15.81 31.72
N PHE A 89 -14.70 -14.54 31.67
CA PHE A 89 -13.39 -14.12 32.20
C PHE A 89 -13.48 -13.70 33.68
N PRO A 90 -12.68 -14.30 34.59
CA PRO A 90 -12.79 -14.06 36.03
C PRO A 90 -12.36 -12.65 36.46
N ASP A 91 -11.58 -11.95 35.63
CA ASP A 91 -11.13 -10.57 35.85
C ASP A 91 -11.97 -9.52 35.09
N VAL A 92 -13.07 -9.94 34.46
CA VAL A 92 -14.03 -9.07 33.79
C VAL A 92 -15.38 -9.20 34.50
N SER A 93 -15.79 -8.14 35.21
CA SER A 93 -17.12 -8.10 35.82
C SER A 93 -18.21 -8.03 34.74
N GLU A 94 -19.37 -8.65 34.96
CA GLU A 94 -20.57 -8.51 34.11
C GLU A 94 -20.98 -7.02 33.93
N GLU A 95 -20.73 -6.18 34.94
CA GLU A 95 -21.03 -4.73 34.87
C GLU A 95 -19.95 -3.91 34.15
N PHE A 96 -18.82 -4.55 33.76
CA PHE A 96 -17.76 -3.86 33.03
C PHE A 96 -18.25 -3.45 31.64
N TRP A 97 -18.00 -2.20 31.25
CA TRP A 97 -18.55 -1.59 30.02
C TRP A 97 -18.23 -2.35 28.72
N ALA A 98 -17.16 -3.14 28.71
CA ALA A 98 -16.76 -3.97 27.57
C ALA A 98 -17.06 -5.46 27.75
N SER A 99 -17.69 -5.88 28.86
CA SER A 99 -17.91 -7.30 29.18
C SER A 99 -18.60 -8.04 28.04
N GLY A 100 -19.76 -7.53 27.60
CA GLY A 100 -20.51 -8.10 26.48
C GLY A 100 -19.78 -8.07 25.14
N LYS A 101 -18.91 -7.07 24.93
CA LYS A 101 -18.12 -6.93 23.70
C LYS A 101 -16.97 -7.92 23.65
N ILE A 102 -16.33 -8.12 24.81
CA ILE A 102 -15.26 -9.10 25.01
C ILE A 102 -15.80 -10.52 24.78
N GLY A 103 -16.97 -10.85 25.35
CA GLY A 103 -17.62 -12.14 25.13
C GLY A 103 -17.95 -12.39 23.66
N ALA A 104 -18.42 -11.36 22.94
CA ALA A 104 -18.73 -11.47 21.52
C ALA A 104 -17.48 -11.76 20.68
N LEU A 105 -16.38 -11.03 20.91
CA LEU A 105 -15.13 -11.25 20.19
C LEU A 105 -14.45 -12.58 20.54
N GLN A 106 -14.65 -13.09 21.77
CA GLN A 106 -14.24 -14.44 22.12
C GLN A 106 -15.02 -15.48 21.33
N THR A 107 -16.34 -15.29 21.17
CA THR A 107 -17.22 -16.19 20.41
C THR A 107 -16.86 -16.22 18.92
N GLU A 108 -16.54 -15.07 18.34
CA GLU A 108 -16.07 -14.96 16.94
C GLU A 108 -14.62 -15.42 16.74
N GLY A 109 -13.87 -15.66 17.83
CA GLY A 109 -12.47 -16.08 17.75
C GLY A 109 -11.48 -14.96 17.40
N ILE A 110 -11.92 -13.70 17.42
CA ILE A 110 -11.06 -12.53 17.12
C ILE A 110 -10.12 -12.24 18.28
N MET A 111 -10.61 -12.32 19.52
CA MET A 111 -9.81 -12.11 20.74
C MET A 111 -9.97 -13.28 21.70
N SER A 112 -8.87 -13.69 22.32
CA SER A 112 -8.87 -14.72 23.39
C SER A 112 -8.27 -14.16 24.68
N GLY A 113 -8.56 -14.83 25.80
CA GLY A 113 -7.85 -14.60 27.05
C GLY A 113 -6.47 -15.27 27.09
N TYR A 114 -5.77 -15.07 28.19
CA TYR A 114 -4.47 -15.69 28.47
C TYR A 114 -4.65 -17.12 28.99
N GLU A 115 -3.56 -17.90 29.01
CA GLU A 115 -3.55 -19.29 29.47
C GLU A 115 -4.03 -19.47 30.93
N ASP A 116 -3.90 -18.43 31.75
CA ASP A 116 -4.39 -18.41 33.14
C ASP A 116 -5.91 -18.18 33.26
N GLY A 117 -6.59 -18.05 32.11
CA GLY A 117 -8.03 -17.82 32.00
C GLY A 117 -8.45 -16.36 32.14
N THR A 118 -7.52 -15.40 32.30
CA THR A 118 -7.85 -13.97 32.42
C THR A 118 -7.92 -13.27 31.06
N PHE A 119 -8.62 -12.14 30.96
CA PHE A 119 -8.64 -11.28 29.76
C PHE A 119 -7.69 -10.08 29.85
N ARG A 120 -7.44 -9.56 31.05
CA ARG A 120 -6.62 -8.38 31.38
C ARG A 120 -7.04 -7.12 30.62
N PRO A 121 -8.28 -6.63 30.79
CA PRO A 121 -8.87 -5.58 29.95
C PRO A 121 -8.08 -4.25 29.95
N ALA A 122 -7.38 -3.94 31.04
CA ALA A 122 -6.62 -2.69 31.19
C ALA A 122 -5.19 -2.76 30.63
N ASN A 123 -4.70 -3.94 30.23
CA ASN A 123 -3.37 -4.08 29.66
C ASN A 123 -3.31 -3.45 28.26
N SER A 124 -2.20 -2.79 27.94
CA SER A 124 -1.94 -2.37 26.56
C SER A 124 -1.80 -3.59 25.65
N VAL A 125 -2.32 -3.50 24.43
CA VAL A 125 -2.11 -4.54 23.41
C VAL A 125 -0.75 -4.40 22.75
N THR A 126 -0.11 -5.53 22.46
CA THR A 126 1.16 -5.58 21.72
C THR A 126 0.93 -5.60 20.21
N ARG A 127 1.99 -5.37 19.44
CA ARG A 127 1.96 -5.48 17.98
C ARG A 127 1.57 -6.89 17.51
N ALA A 128 2.11 -7.92 18.15
CA ALA A 128 1.75 -9.31 17.84
C ALA A 128 0.28 -9.61 18.15
N GLU A 129 -0.24 -9.14 19.29
CA GLU A 129 -1.66 -9.32 19.62
C GLU A 129 -2.57 -8.62 18.59
N VAL A 130 -2.19 -7.43 18.10
CA VAL A 130 -2.95 -6.75 17.04
C VAL A 130 -2.86 -7.48 15.71
N ALA A 131 -1.68 -8.00 15.34
CA ALA A 131 -1.53 -8.81 14.13
C ALA A 131 -2.47 -10.02 14.16
N ILE A 132 -2.53 -10.75 15.29
CA ILE A 132 -3.46 -11.87 15.49
C ILE A 132 -4.92 -11.41 15.35
N MET A 133 -5.31 -10.30 15.98
CA MET A 133 -6.68 -9.79 15.86
C MET A 133 -7.04 -9.47 14.41
N LEU A 134 -6.13 -8.83 13.67
CA LEU A 134 -6.35 -8.49 12.27
C LEU A 134 -6.43 -9.75 11.40
N ALA A 135 -5.51 -10.70 11.54
CA ALA A 135 -5.52 -11.96 10.78
C ALA A 135 -6.77 -12.80 11.06
N ASN A 136 -7.26 -12.82 12.31
CA ASN A 136 -8.51 -13.50 12.65
C ASN A 136 -9.76 -12.79 12.09
N THR A 137 -9.66 -11.49 11.82
CA THR A 137 -10.78 -10.66 11.37
C THR A 137 -10.85 -10.55 9.84
N PHE A 138 -9.71 -10.35 9.21
CA PHE A 138 -9.54 -10.12 7.79
C PHE A 138 -8.85 -11.35 7.21
N ASN A 139 -9.55 -12.07 6.33
CA ASN A 139 -8.98 -13.21 5.64
C ASN A 139 -7.99 -12.72 4.57
N PHE A 140 -6.78 -12.38 5.02
CA PHE A 140 -5.64 -12.07 4.17
C PHE A 140 -5.31 -13.30 3.30
N ASP A 141 -5.00 -13.08 2.03
CA ASP A 141 -4.75 -14.19 1.09
C ASP A 141 -3.50 -14.97 1.49
N ALA A 142 -3.71 -16.17 2.05
CA ALA A 142 -2.67 -17.06 2.54
C ALA A 142 -1.70 -17.55 1.43
N GLU A 143 -2.07 -17.45 0.15
CA GLU A 143 -1.15 -17.81 -0.94
C GLU A 143 0.00 -16.80 -1.13
N ALA A 144 -0.08 -15.66 -0.45
CA ALA A 144 0.97 -14.65 -0.41
C ALA A 144 1.76 -14.65 0.90
N HIS A 145 1.81 -15.74 1.69
CA HIS A 145 2.72 -15.77 2.85
C HIS A 145 4.14 -15.42 2.37
N SER A 146 4.67 -14.28 2.84
CA SER A 146 6.03 -13.90 2.52
C SER A 146 7.01 -14.80 3.27
N GLU A 147 8.19 -15.02 2.71
CA GLU A 147 9.32 -15.57 3.47
C GLU A 147 10.01 -14.47 4.30
N ALA A 148 9.27 -13.49 4.83
CA ALA A 148 9.88 -12.41 5.61
C ALA A 148 10.44 -12.97 6.92
N GLU A 149 11.76 -13.01 7.02
CA GLU A 149 12.47 -13.46 8.20
C GLU A 149 12.67 -12.28 9.16
N PHE A 150 11.78 -12.15 10.16
CA PHE A 150 12.06 -11.27 11.31
C PHE A 150 12.87 -12.05 12.36
N PRO A 151 14.05 -11.56 12.79
CA PRO A 151 14.92 -12.28 13.72
C PRO A 151 14.33 -12.39 15.14
N ASP A 152 13.30 -11.61 15.45
CA ASP A 152 12.60 -11.57 16.73
C ASP A 152 11.23 -12.26 16.71
N ILE A 153 10.89 -13.00 15.64
CA ILE A 153 9.75 -13.91 15.62
C ILE A 153 10.12 -15.24 14.93
N GLY A 154 10.10 -16.34 15.68
CA GLY A 154 10.38 -17.66 15.12
C GLY A 154 9.12 -18.35 14.62
N GLU A 155 9.26 -19.34 13.72
CA GLU A 155 8.15 -20.15 13.20
C GLU A 155 7.28 -20.83 14.28
N THR A 156 7.84 -21.05 15.47
CA THR A 156 7.11 -21.65 16.60
C THR A 156 6.39 -20.63 17.48
N ASP A 157 6.53 -19.33 17.20
CA ASP A 157 5.83 -18.28 17.92
C ASP A 157 4.34 -18.31 17.57
N HIS A 158 3.48 -18.19 18.56
CA HIS A 158 2.02 -18.15 18.39
C HIS A 158 1.52 -17.04 17.45
N ALA A 159 2.29 -15.96 17.28
CA ALA A 159 1.95 -14.85 16.40
C ALA A 159 2.57 -14.98 15.00
N TYR A 160 3.40 -16.00 14.74
CA TYR A 160 4.19 -16.09 13.51
C TYR A 160 3.32 -16.00 12.24
N GLU A 161 2.30 -16.86 12.12
CA GLU A 161 1.42 -16.89 10.94
C GLU A 161 0.72 -15.54 10.75
N ALA A 162 0.14 -15.00 11.82
CA ALA A 162 -0.55 -13.71 11.77
C ALA A 162 0.38 -12.55 11.39
N VAL A 163 1.65 -12.60 11.81
CA VAL A 163 2.67 -11.61 11.43
C VAL A 163 3.00 -11.73 9.94
N GLN A 164 3.12 -12.94 9.41
CA GLN A 164 3.32 -13.14 7.97
C GLN A 164 2.12 -12.59 7.17
N ASP A 165 0.90 -12.84 7.61
CA ASP A 165 -0.33 -12.39 6.94
C ASP A 165 -0.43 -10.87 6.84
N VAL A 166 -0.22 -10.16 7.96
CA VAL A 166 -0.30 -8.69 7.96
C VAL A 166 0.88 -8.04 7.25
N TYR A 167 2.05 -8.71 7.21
CA TYR A 167 3.21 -8.19 6.51
C TYR A 167 3.05 -8.30 5.00
N SER A 168 2.72 -9.50 4.49
CA SER A 168 2.55 -9.72 3.05
C SER A 168 1.36 -8.96 2.47
N SER A 169 0.34 -8.71 3.29
CA SER A 169 -0.80 -7.86 2.93
C SER A 169 -0.50 -6.37 3.02
N HIS A 170 0.74 -5.96 3.30
CA HIS A 170 1.15 -4.56 3.42
C HIS A 170 0.41 -3.78 4.53
N VAL A 171 -0.19 -4.48 5.49
CA VAL A 171 -0.97 -3.89 6.59
C VAL A 171 -0.06 -3.43 7.73
N MET A 172 0.83 -4.29 8.19
CA MET A 172 1.77 -3.98 9.27
C MET A 172 3.20 -4.37 8.87
N GLN A 173 4.05 -3.35 8.72
CA GLN A 173 5.45 -3.51 8.36
C GLN A 173 6.35 -3.71 9.59
N GLY A 174 7.53 -4.29 9.35
CA GLY A 174 8.63 -4.30 10.32
C GLY A 174 9.31 -2.95 10.47
N TYR A 175 10.35 -2.90 11.29
CA TYR A 175 11.19 -1.73 11.49
C TYR A 175 12.40 -1.80 10.55
N GLY A 176 13.03 -0.65 10.28
CA GLY A 176 14.21 -0.57 9.41
C GLY A 176 15.46 -1.30 9.90
N ASP A 177 15.44 -1.86 11.11
CA ASP A 177 16.47 -2.76 11.64
C ASP A 177 16.17 -4.25 11.35
N GLY A 178 15.12 -4.53 10.58
CA GLY A 178 14.68 -5.88 10.23
C GLY A 178 13.84 -6.57 11.31
N THR A 179 13.50 -5.92 12.41
CA THR A 179 12.69 -6.52 13.50
C THR A 179 11.20 -6.27 13.33
N PHE A 180 10.34 -7.13 13.89
CA PHE A 180 8.90 -6.89 13.97
C PHE A 180 8.48 -6.22 15.29
N ARG A 181 9.24 -6.46 16.36
CA ARG A 181 9.01 -6.05 17.76
C ARG A 181 7.65 -6.52 18.30
N PRO A 182 7.41 -7.85 18.37
CA PRO A 182 6.09 -8.42 18.69
C PRO A 182 5.55 -7.97 20.05
N ASP A 183 6.41 -7.83 21.06
CA ASP A 183 6.04 -7.47 22.43
C ASP A 183 5.86 -5.96 22.66
N LYS A 184 6.18 -5.11 21.67
CA LYS A 184 6.06 -3.66 21.82
C LYS A 184 4.57 -3.28 21.91
N PRO A 185 4.14 -2.55 22.96
CA PRO A 185 2.80 -1.98 23.00
C PRO A 185 2.56 -1.04 21.82
N ILE A 186 1.37 -1.12 21.22
CA ILE A 186 0.97 -0.25 20.12
C ILE A 186 0.28 1.01 20.63
N THR A 187 0.52 2.13 19.97
CA THR A 187 -0.20 3.39 20.18
C THR A 187 -1.57 3.37 19.48
N ARG A 188 -2.47 4.26 19.88
CA ARG A 188 -3.76 4.45 19.22
C ARG A 188 -3.61 4.84 17.76
N ALA A 189 -2.61 5.67 17.43
CA ALA A 189 -2.31 6.02 16.04
C ALA A 189 -1.82 4.82 15.23
N GLU A 190 -0.82 4.08 15.72
CA GLU A 190 -0.34 2.87 15.06
C GLU A 190 -1.46 1.83 14.87
N PHE A 191 -2.33 1.64 15.88
CA PHE A 191 -3.51 0.77 15.78
C PHE A 191 -4.48 1.27 14.70
N SER A 192 -4.72 2.59 14.62
CA SER A 192 -5.62 3.18 13.64
C SER A 192 -5.12 2.94 12.21
N VAL A 193 -3.82 3.13 11.99
CA VAL A 193 -3.20 2.93 10.68
C VAL A 193 -3.34 1.49 10.21
N VAL A 194 -2.98 0.51 11.05
CA VAL A 194 -3.06 -0.89 10.63
C VAL A 194 -4.50 -1.36 10.47
N LEU A 195 -5.44 -0.90 11.29
CA LEU A 195 -6.85 -1.25 11.12
C LEU A 195 -7.44 -0.59 9.86
N ALA A 196 -7.12 0.68 9.59
CA ALA A 196 -7.58 1.37 8.39
C ALA A 196 -7.06 0.68 7.12
N ARG A 197 -5.77 0.30 7.09
CA ARG A 197 -5.17 -0.49 6.00
C ARG A 197 -5.82 -1.86 5.79
N SER A 198 -6.27 -2.50 6.86
CA SER A 198 -7.01 -3.77 6.75
C SER A 198 -8.41 -3.61 6.17
N ILE A 199 -9.02 -2.42 6.32
CA ILE A 199 -10.40 -2.16 5.87
C ILE A 199 -10.41 -1.52 4.47
N ASN A 200 -9.47 -0.60 4.20
CA ASN A 200 -9.38 0.13 2.94
C ASN A 200 -7.95 0.01 2.35
N GLU A 201 -7.87 -0.56 1.15
CA GLU A 201 -6.62 -0.77 0.42
C GLU A 201 -5.94 0.53 -0.02
N ASP A 202 -6.67 1.64 -0.13
CA ASP A 202 -6.11 2.92 -0.54
C ASP A 202 -5.01 3.37 0.44
N PHE A 203 -5.13 3.03 1.73
CA PHE A 203 -4.11 3.33 2.76
C PHE A 203 -2.84 2.48 2.65
N ARG A 204 -2.80 1.51 1.73
CA ARG A 204 -1.62 0.69 1.44
C ARG A 204 -1.17 0.79 -0.02
N GLU A 205 -1.77 1.67 -0.82
CA GLU A 205 -1.45 1.79 -2.25
C GLU A 205 0.04 2.06 -2.47
N GLU A 206 0.61 3.08 -1.83
CA GLU A 206 2.03 3.42 -1.96
C GLU A 206 2.93 2.22 -1.65
N LEU A 207 2.65 1.50 -0.56
CA LEU A 207 3.43 0.32 -0.16
C LEU A 207 3.32 -0.83 -1.18
N VAL A 208 2.11 -1.09 -1.69
CA VAL A 208 1.87 -2.14 -2.68
C VAL A 208 2.54 -1.80 -4.02
N VAL A 209 2.37 -0.56 -4.48
CA VAL A 209 2.94 -0.08 -5.75
C VAL A 209 4.46 -0.07 -5.67
N THR A 210 5.05 0.52 -4.63
CA THR A 210 6.51 0.60 -4.46
C THR A 210 7.14 -0.79 -4.32
N SER A 211 6.55 -1.71 -3.56
CA SER A 211 7.02 -3.11 -3.48
C SER A 211 7.01 -3.81 -4.84
N LYS A 212 5.95 -3.62 -5.65
CA LYS A 212 5.89 -4.18 -7.00
C LYS A 212 6.90 -3.53 -7.94
N THR A 213 7.07 -2.21 -7.88
CA THR A 213 8.05 -1.52 -8.73
C THR A 213 9.48 -1.88 -8.35
N ASP A 214 9.79 -2.13 -7.07
CA ASP A 214 11.12 -2.56 -6.64
C ASP A 214 11.48 -3.92 -7.24
N LYS A 215 10.53 -4.88 -7.17
CA LYS A 215 10.69 -6.19 -7.81
C LYS A 215 10.80 -6.08 -9.33
N LEU A 216 10.02 -5.20 -9.96
CA LEU A 216 10.11 -4.97 -11.40
C LEU A 216 11.44 -4.34 -11.80
N LEU A 217 11.98 -3.44 -10.99
CA LEU A 217 13.29 -2.85 -11.23
C LEU A 217 14.39 -3.90 -11.12
N GLU A 218 14.35 -4.77 -10.11
CA GLU A 218 15.25 -5.93 -10.01
C GLU A 218 15.18 -6.79 -11.26
N ALA A 219 13.96 -7.17 -11.70
CA ALA A 219 13.76 -7.94 -12.92
C ALA A 219 14.31 -7.23 -14.18
N ILE A 220 14.13 -5.90 -14.30
CA ILE A 220 14.72 -5.11 -15.39
C ILE A 220 16.25 -5.20 -15.34
N MET A 221 16.87 -5.00 -14.17
CA MET A 221 18.33 -5.00 -14.04
C MET A 221 18.94 -6.39 -14.29
N GLU A 222 18.21 -7.46 -13.97
CA GLU A 222 18.61 -8.86 -14.18
C GLU A 222 18.26 -9.40 -15.58
N GLU A 223 17.65 -8.58 -16.45
CA GLU A 223 17.13 -8.99 -17.75
C GLU A 223 16.05 -10.11 -17.68
N ASP A 224 15.31 -10.21 -16.55
CA ASP A 224 14.22 -11.17 -16.35
C ASP A 224 12.90 -10.67 -16.96
N PHE A 225 12.82 -10.80 -18.29
CA PHE A 225 11.62 -10.45 -19.04
C PHE A 225 10.45 -11.41 -18.86
N GLU A 226 10.65 -12.57 -18.22
CA GLU A 226 9.54 -13.47 -17.85
C GLU A 226 8.74 -12.83 -16.71
N THR A 227 9.43 -12.36 -15.66
CA THR A 227 8.79 -11.61 -14.57
C THR A 227 8.16 -10.31 -15.06
N ILE A 228 8.84 -9.53 -15.89
CA ILE A 228 8.26 -8.28 -16.43
C ILE A 228 6.98 -8.56 -17.24
N ALA A 229 6.97 -9.64 -18.04
CA ALA A 229 5.80 -10.04 -18.83
C ALA A 229 4.60 -10.41 -17.95
N ASP A 230 4.81 -11.02 -16.78
CA ASP A 230 3.74 -11.40 -15.85
C ASP A 230 3.05 -10.17 -15.21
N TYR A 231 3.73 -9.02 -15.17
CA TYR A 231 3.19 -7.75 -14.68
C TYR A 231 2.64 -6.83 -15.77
N ALA A 232 2.76 -7.21 -17.05
CA ALA A 232 2.25 -6.39 -18.16
C ALA A 232 0.72 -6.25 -18.07
N HIS A 233 0.21 -5.04 -18.26
CA HIS A 233 -1.24 -4.82 -18.23
C HIS A 233 -1.96 -5.68 -19.29
N PRO A 234 -2.96 -6.50 -18.90
CA PRO A 234 -3.53 -7.51 -19.79
C PRO A 234 -4.12 -6.96 -21.10
N GLU A 235 -4.62 -5.73 -21.08
CA GLU A 235 -5.25 -5.09 -22.25
C GLU A 235 -4.38 -4.03 -22.92
N GLU A 236 -3.46 -3.41 -22.18
CA GLU A 236 -2.71 -2.22 -22.65
C GLU A 236 -1.25 -2.53 -22.96
N GLY A 237 -0.72 -3.65 -22.46
CA GLY A 237 0.71 -3.95 -22.56
C GLY A 237 1.55 -2.97 -21.73
N ILE A 238 2.84 -2.90 -22.05
CA ILE A 238 3.79 -1.95 -21.45
C ILE A 238 4.27 -1.01 -22.54
N ARG A 239 4.07 0.29 -22.32
CA ARG A 239 4.62 1.39 -23.13
C ARG A 239 6.06 1.69 -22.71
N PHE A 240 6.94 1.90 -23.68
CA PHE A 240 8.33 2.26 -23.43
C PHE A 240 8.58 3.66 -24.00
N SER A 241 8.85 4.62 -23.11
CA SER A 241 9.19 5.99 -23.49
C SER A 241 10.66 6.27 -23.16
N PRO A 242 11.48 6.72 -24.13
CA PRO A 242 12.87 7.08 -23.87
C PRO A 242 13.03 8.37 -23.05
N TYR A 243 11.96 9.15 -22.88
CA TYR A 243 11.96 10.43 -22.16
C TYR A 243 10.69 10.62 -21.32
N VAL A 244 10.74 11.53 -20.35
CA VAL A 244 9.64 11.78 -19.40
C VAL A 244 8.37 12.37 -20.06
N PHE A 245 8.48 12.87 -21.29
CA PHE A 245 7.33 13.24 -22.10
C PHE A 245 6.82 12.03 -22.90
N VAL A 246 5.78 11.38 -22.37
CA VAL A 246 5.13 10.21 -22.96
C VAL A 246 4.32 10.61 -24.18
N GLN A 247 4.42 9.80 -25.25
CA GLN A 247 3.73 10.01 -26.52
C GLN A 247 2.81 8.84 -26.86
N ALA A 248 1.75 9.15 -27.61
CA ALA A 248 0.74 8.16 -28.00
C ALA A 248 1.31 7.07 -28.94
N ASP A 249 2.32 7.41 -29.74
CA ASP A 249 3.00 6.53 -30.69
C ASP A 249 4.27 5.87 -30.15
N ASP A 250 4.56 6.01 -28.85
CA ASP A 250 5.58 5.19 -28.18
C ASP A 250 5.31 3.70 -28.38
N GLN A 251 6.39 2.90 -28.38
CA GLN A 251 6.29 1.47 -28.58
C GLN A 251 5.61 0.78 -27.39
N VAL A 252 4.69 -0.12 -27.68
CA VAL A 252 3.94 -0.90 -26.70
C VAL A 252 4.13 -2.38 -27.00
N PHE A 253 4.44 -3.17 -25.97
CA PHE A 253 4.60 -4.62 -26.08
C PHE A 253 3.72 -5.34 -25.06
N HIS A 254 3.08 -6.43 -25.49
CA HIS A 254 2.27 -7.28 -24.61
C HIS A 254 3.08 -8.43 -24.02
N SER A 255 2.53 -9.11 -22.99
CA SER A 255 3.17 -10.23 -22.28
C SER A 255 3.86 -11.24 -23.22
N ASP A 256 3.19 -11.71 -24.27
CA ASP A 256 3.75 -12.73 -25.17
C ASP A 256 4.99 -12.23 -25.95
N GLU A 257 5.03 -10.95 -26.29
CA GLU A 257 6.15 -10.31 -26.98
C GLU A 257 7.31 -10.07 -26.00
N LEU A 258 6.99 -9.69 -24.77
CA LEU A 258 7.97 -9.38 -23.72
C LEU A 258 8.86 -10.59 -23.38
N ARG A 259 8.30 -11.81 -23.34
CA ARG A 259 9.05 -13.03 -23.00
C ARG A 259 10.21 -13.33 -23.96
N ASN A 260 10.20 -12.78 -25.19
CA ASN A 260 11.30 -12.89 -26.15
C ASN A 260 11.89 -11.53 -26.54
N TRP A 261 11.59 -10.47 -25.79
CA TRP A 261 11.84 -9.09 -26.22
C TRP A 261 13.30 -8.83 -26.57
N LEU A 262 14.23 -9.22 -25.69
CA LEU A 262 15.66 -8.96 -25.89
C LEU A 262 16.33 -9.82 -26.96
N ALA A 263 15.61 -10.80 -27.51
CA ALA A 263 16.05 -11.62 -28.64
C ALA A 263 15.46 -11.13 -29.98
N ASP A 264 14.51 -10.19 -29.94
CA ASP A 264 13.96 -9.58 -31.14
C ASP A 264 15.00 -8.66 -31.82
N GLU A 265 15.37 -9.03 -33.05
CA GLU A 265 16.32 -8.27 -33.89
C GLU A 265 15.62 -7.18 -34.72
N THR A 266 14.31 -7.01 -34.60
CA THR A 266 13.55 -5.95 -35.28
C THR A 266 14.02 -4.58 -34.80
N VAL A 267 14.27 -3.67 -35.74
CA VAL A 267 14.59 -2.27 -35.46
C VAL A 267 13.29 -1.47 -35.41
N TYR A 268 12.98 -0.91 -34.25
CA TYR A 268 11.82 -0.07 -34.00
C TYR A 268 12.21 1.41 -34.00
N MET A 269 11.23 2.27 -34.26
CA MET A 269 11.34 3.71 -34.09
C MET A 269 10.79 4.09 -32.70
N TRP A 270 11.64 4.53 -31.79
CA TRP A 270 11.30 4.76 -30.38
C TRP A 270 10.99 6.22 -30.04
N GLY A 271 11.10 7.12 -31.00
CA GLY A 271 10.91 8.56 -30.80
C GLY A 271 12.01 9.38 -31.46
N HIS A 272 12.15 10.62 -31.05
CA HIS A 272 13.24 11.49 -31.50
C HIS A 272 14.06 11.90 -30.30
N GLN A 273 15.39 11.96 -30.45
CA GLN A 273 16.29 12.46 -29.44
C GLN A 273 15.92 13.90 -29.10
N ASP A 274 15.72 14.17 -27.83
CA ASP A 274 15.48 15.54 -27.36
C ASP A 274 16.69 16.43 -27.70
N GLY A 275 16.42 17.70 -28.01
CA GLY A 275 17.40 18.68 -28.49
C GLY A 275 17.82 18.54 -29.96
N THR A 276 18.23 17.35 -30.42
CA THR A 276 18.71 17.16 -31.82
C THR A 276 17.60 16.82 -32.82
N GLY A 277 16.52 16.17 -32.36
CA GLY A 277 15.42 15.70 -33.19
C GLY A 277 15.76 14.51 -34.09
N HIS A 278 16.89 13.83 -33.90
CA HIS A 278 17.21 12.62 -34.66
C HIS A 278 16.33 11.44 -34.24
N ALA A 279 15.87 10.65 -35.22
CA ALA A 279 15.11 9.44 -34.95
C ALA A 279 15.90 8.45 -34.09
N ILE A 280 15.24 7.84 -33.11
CA ILE A 280 15.77 6.79 -32.26
C ILE A 280 15.38 5.46 -32.88
N GLU A 281 16.23 4.95 -33.77
CA GLU A 281 16.03 3.64 -34.41
C GLU A 281 16.93 2.60 -33.74
N LYS A 282 16.33 1.64 -33.02
CA LYS A 282 17.07 0.64 -32.22
C LYS A 282 16.36 -0.71 -32.21
N THR A 283 17.12 -1.78 -32.05
CA THR A 283 16.58 -3.06 -31.57
C THR A 283 16.12 -2.90 -30.12
N THR A 284 15.26 -3.81 -29.64
CA THR A 284 14.83 -3.86 -28.24
C THR A 284 16.02 -3.99 -27.28
N ARG A 285 17.03 -4.79 -27.62
CA ARG A 285 18.25 -4.95 -26.81
C ARG A 285 19.10 -3.68 -26.75
N ASP A 286 19.24 -2.96 -27.87
CA ASP A 286 19.99 -1.70 -27.89
C ASP A 286 19.24 -0.58 -27.18
N TYR A 287 17.90 -0.59 -27.24
CA TYR A 287 17.05 0.32 -26.47
C TYR A 287 17.19 0.06 -24.96
N PHE A 288 17.03 -1.20 -24.54
CA PHE A 288 17.16 -1.62 -23.15
C PHE A 288 18.49 -1.18 -22.53
N LYS A 289 19.62 -1.46 -23.20
CA LYS A 289 20.94 -1.07 -22.70
C LYS A 289 21.12 0.45 -22.59
N ARG A 290 20.46 1.22 -23.45
CA ARG A 290 20.62 2.68 -23.47
C ARG A 290 19.75 3.38 -22.43
N TYR A 291 18.51 2.94 -22.27
CA TYR A 291 17.50 3.68 -21.52
C TYR A 291 17.04 2.99 -20.23
N LEU A 292 17.16 1.67 -20.15
CA LEU A 292 16.65 0.93 -18.99
C LEU A 292 17.78 0.47 -18.08
N ASN A 293 18.92 0.05 -18.64
CA ASN A 293 20.06 -0.51 -17.89
C ASN A 293 21.35 0.29 -18.15
N ASN A 294 21.29 1.61 -17.95
CA ASN A 294 22.42 2.53 -18.10
C ASN A 294 23.00 3.05 -16.77
N HIS A 295 22.31 2.84 -15.65
CA HIS A 295 22.77 3.19 -14.29
C HIS A 295 22.42 2.07 -13.30
N ASP A 296 23.03 2.11 -12.11
CA ASP A 296 22.69 1.22 -11.00
C ASP A 296 21.43 1.72 -10.27
N TYR A 297 20.29 1.50 -10.90
CA TYR A 297 19.00 1.93 -10.35
C TYR A 297 18.58 1.12 -9.10
N LEU A 298 19.25 0.01 -8.77
CA LEU A 298 19.01 -0.72 -7.51
C LEU A 298 19.54 0.03 -6.29
N ASN A 299 20.43 1.00 -6.50
CA ASN A 299 20.97 1.87 -5.46
C ASN A 299 20.71 3.35 -5.80
N PRO A 300 19.43 3.78 -5.87
CA PRO A 300 19.10 5.14 -6.27
C PRO A 300 19.49 6.15 -5.18
N ASP A 301 19.90 7.35 -5.58
CA ASP A 301 20.08 8.48 -4.65
C ASP A 301 18.73 8.97 -4.10
N GLU A 302 17.68 8.85 -4.91
CA GLU A 302 16.31 9.15 -4.51
C GLU A 302 15.32 8.15 -5.12
N GLN A 303 14.41 7.65 -4.29
CA GLN A 303 13.19 6.97 -4.71
C GLN A 303 12.00 7.88 -4.44
N VAL A 304 11.16 8.11 -5.45
CA VAL A 304 10.08 9.09 -5.36
C VAL A 304 8.76 8.47 -5.84
N TYR A 305 7.76 8.43 -4.98
CA TYR A 305 6.41 7.96 -5.30
C TYR A 305 5.50 9.14 -5.63
N ASN A 306 4.83 9.10 -6.79
CA ASN A 306 3.80 10.05 -7.22
C ASN A 306 4.14 11.52 -6.93
N ALA A 307 5.38 11.98 -7.12
CA ALA A 307 5.71 13.40 -6.94
C ALA A 307 5.77 14.13 -8.27
N ASP A 308 5.30 15.38 -8.28
CA ASP A 308 5.46 16.32 -9.40
C ASP A 308 6.88 16.92 -9.38
N LYS A 309 7.88 16.08 -9.67
CA LYS A 309 9.27 16.52 -9.79
C LYS A 309 9.65 16.62 -11.26
N ASN A 310 10.10 17.80 -11.67
CA ASN A 310 10.73 18.01 -12.96
C ASN A 310 12.24 18.21 -12.73
N ARG A 311 13.07 17.32 -13.28
CA ARG A 311 14.53 17.34 -13.11
C ARG A 311 15.23 17.96 -14.32
N GLY A 312 14.79 17.59 -15.52
CA GLY A 312 15.34 18.04 -16.78
C GLY A 312 14.63 19.26 -17.37
N ASN A 313 14.88 19.47 -18.66
CA ASN A 313 14.21 20.51 -19.46
C ASN A 313 12.91 20.01 -20.12
N THR A 314 12.75 18.69 -20.19
CA THR A 314 11.57 18.03 -20.75
C THR A 314 10.38 18.21 -19.81
N LEU A 315 9.20 18.46 -20.38
CA LEU A 315 7.97 18.53 -19.60
C LEU A 315 7.59 17.11 -19.15
N ASN A 316 7.48 16.87 -17.85
CA ASN A 316 6.89 15.64 -17.33
C ASN A 316 5.37 15.69 -17.52
N ASN A 317 4.82 14.83 -18.40
CA ASN A 317 3.38 14.72 -18.68
C ASN A 317 2.78 13.39 -18.20
N ILE A 318 3.49 12.60 -17.39
CA ILE A 318 3.06 11.23 -17.00
C ILE A 318 1.65 11.25 -16.40
N ARG A 319 1.36 12.17 -15.48
CA ARG A 319 0.03 12.31 -14.86
C ARG A 319 -1.06 12.79 -15.82
N GLU A 320 -0.70 13.60 -16.83
CA GLU A 320 -1.66 14.02 -17.85
C GLU A 320 -2.00 12.85 -18.79
N PHE A 321 -0.98 12.05 -19.13
CA PHE A 321 -1.12 10.91 -20.03
C PHE A 321 -1.78 9.70 -19.34
N PHE A 322 -1.45 9.45 -18.07
CA PHE A 322 -1.95 8.36 -17.22
C PHE A 322 -2.60 8.92 -15.94
N PRO A 323 -3.83 9.47 -16.02
CA PRO A 323 -4.46 10.17 -14.90
C PRO A 323 -4.83 9.29 -13.71
N ASP A 324 -5.04 7.99 -13.94
CA ASP A 324 -5.45 7.02 -12.93
C ASP A 324 -4.31 6.07 -12.52
N ALA A 325 -3.07 6.39 -12.91
CA ALA A 325 -1.89 5.59 -12.62
C ALA A 325 -1.08 6.16 -11.46
N SER A 326 -0.33 5.27 -10.82
CA SER A 326 0.68 5.61 -9.81
C SER A 326 2.06 5.24 -10.34
N TYR A 327 3.09 5.98 -9.99
CA TYR A 327 4.45 5.73 -10.46
C TYR A 327 5.51 5.90 -9.39
N THR A 328 6.58 5.12 -9.55
CA THR A 328 7.80 5.20 -8.74
C THR A 328 8.95 5.60 -9.64
N GLU A 329 9.64 6.69 -9.28
CA GLU A 329 10.89 7.14 -9.91
C GLU A 329 12.09 6.62 -9.10
N TYR A 330 13.04 6.01 -9.80
CA TYR A 330 14.35 5.60 -9.31
C TYR A 330 15.41 6.51 -9.93
N TYR A 331 15.85 7.51 -9.17
CA TYR A 331 16.78 8.53 -9.65
C TYR A 331 18.21 8.26 -9.18
N VAL A 332 19.15 8.36 -10.11
CA VAL A 332 20.60 8.32 -9.87
C VAL A 332 21.19 9.66 -10.31
N SER A 333 21.91 10.31 -9.41
CA SER A 333 22.57 11.59 -9.67
C SER A 333 23.81 11.43 -10.55
N GLY A 334 24.07 12.43 -11.37
CA GLY A 334 25.30 12.49 -12.17
C GLY A 334 26.46 12.96 -11.32
N ASP A 335 27.59 12.27 -11.41
CA ASP A 335 28.80 12.56 -10.63
C ASP A 335 30.04 12.80 -11.51
N GLU A 336 29.90 12.66 -12.83
CA GLU A 336 30.99 12.88 -13.76
C GLU A 336 31.27 14.38 -13.96
N GLU A 337 32.42 14.83 -13.44
CA GLU A 337 32.88 16.23 -13.53
C GLU A 337 32.97 16.72 -14.98
N GLN A 338 33.27 15.82 -15.93
CA GLN A 338 33.33 16.15 -17.36
C GLN A 338 31.96 16.50 -17.97
N TYR A 339 30.88 16.01 -17.37
CA TYR A 339 29.50 16.32 -17.73
C TYR A 339 28.86 17.31 -16.76
N ALA A 340 29.63 17.87 -15.82
CA ALA A 340 29.14 18.78 -14.78
C ALA A 340 27.92 18.23 -14.00
N GLY A 341 27.87 16.90 -13.78
CA GLY A 341 26.76 16.23 -13.12
C GLY A 341 25.48 16.10 -13.96
N MET A 342 25.59 16.32 -15.28
CA MET A 342 24.48 16.21 -16.25
C MET A 342 24.38 14.80 -16.84
N ASP A 343 25.00 13.81 -16.20
CA ASP A 343 24.97 12.39 -16.51
C ASP A 343 23.98 11.63 -15.63
N TRP A 344 23.04 12.34 -15.00
CA TRP A 344 21.98 11.72 -14.19
C TRP A 344 20.99 10.92 -15.05
N GLY A 345 20.31 9.96 -14.43
CA GLY A 345 19.27 9.15 -15.06
C GLY A 345 18.16 8.78 -14.10
N SER A 346 16.97 8.54 -14.64
CA SER A 346 15.80 8.07 -13.90
C SER A 346 15.09 6.95 -14.66
N ASN A 347 14.75 5.88 -13.95
CA ASN A 347 13.75 4.92 -14.41
C ASN A 347 12.44 5.18 -13.66
N ILE A 348 11.35 5.37 -14.40
CA ILE A 348 10.03 5.62 -13.85
C ILE A 348 9.12 4.47 -14.25
N LEU A 349 8.66 3.71 -13.27
CA LEU A 349 7.77 2.58 -13.46
C LEU A 349 6.34 3.03 -13.16
N VAL A 350 5.48 3.00 -14.19
CA VAL A 350 4.10 3.46 -14.12
C VAL A 350 3.16 2.27 -14.00
N MET A 351 2.42 2.22 -12.90
CA MET A 351 1.53 1.14 -12.51
C MET A 351 0.07 1.61 -12.56
N GLN A 352 -0.82 0.78 -13.05
CA GLN A 352 -2.26 1.04 -13.07
C GLN A 352 -3.02 -0.15 -12.49
N LYS A 353 -4.06 0.14 -11.70
CA LYS A 353 -4.94 -0.88 -11.15
C LYS A 353 -5.84 -1.43 -12.25
N TYR A 354 -5.87 -2.75 -12.39
CA TYR A 354 -6.79 -3.46 -13.29
C TYR A 354 -7.44 -4.60 -12.52
N LYS A 355 -8.76 -4.51 -12.34
CA LYS A 355 -9.52 -5.35 -11.40
C LYS A 355 -8.95 -5.16 -9.98
N ASP A 356 -8.44 -6.24 -9.39
CA ASP A 356 -8.02 -6.28 -7.99
C ASP A 356 -6.49 -6.24 -7.83
N ASP A 357 -5.72 -6.00 -8.91
CA ASP A 357 -4.24 -5.93 -8.83
C ASP A 357 -3.64 -4.79 -9.68
N TRP A 358 -2.38 -4.47 -9.39
CA TRP A 358 -1.58 -3.44 -10.05
C TRP A 358 -0.66 -4.03 -11.11
N TYR A 359 -0.72 -3.46 -12.31
CA TYR A 359 0.05 -3.89 -13.47
C TYR A 359 0.93 -2.76 -14.00
N LEU A 360 2.09 -3.12 -14.53
CA LEU A 360 2.98 -2.20 -15.23
C LEU A 360 2.34 -1.84 -16.58
N ILE A 361 2.14 -0.54 -16.80
CA ILE A 361 1.60 0.02 -18.06
C ILE A 361 2.64 0.84 -18.82
N ALA A 362 3.68 1.34 -18.15
CA ALA A 362 4.78 2.02 -18.83
C ALA A 362 6.11 1.95 -18.07
N VAL A 363 7.19 1.93 -18.84
CA VAL A 363 8.56 2.21 -18.38
C VAL A 363 9.00 3.49 -19.07
N VAL A 364 9.18 4.54 -18.28
CA VAL A 364 9.52 5.88 -18.76
C VAL A 364 10.91 6.25 -18.25
N ASN A 365 11.82 6.63 -19.14
CA ASN A 365 13.14 7.11 -18.76
C ASN A 365 13.14 8.65 -18.65
N ASP A 366 13.97 9.19 -17.76
CA ASP A 366 14.35 10.61 -17.81
C ASP A 366 15.86 10.72 -17.69
N GLU A 367 16.43 11.64 -18.43
CA GLU A 367 17.87 11.90 -18.43
C GLU A 367 18.11 13.33 -18.90
N TRP A 368 19.32 13.83 -18.66
CA TRP A 368 19.68 15.12 -19.21
C TRP A 368 19.87 15.04 -20.73
N THR A 369 19.39 16.07 -21.43
CA THR A 369 19.41 16.20 -22.88
C THR A 369 20.06 17.53 -23.29
N ILE A 370 20.80 17.56 -24.41
CA ILE A 370 21.57 18.72 -24.95
C ILE A 370 20.79 19.50 -25.99
#